data_AF-A0A7X7J8V2-F1
#
_entry.id   AF-A0A7X7J8V2-F1
#
_cell.length_a   1.000
_cell.length_b   1.000
_cell.length_c   1.000
_cell.angle_alpha   90.00
_cell.angle_beta   90.00
_cell.angle_gamma   90.00
#
_symmetry.space_group_name_H-M   'P 1'
#
loop_
_entity.id
_entity.type
_entity.pdbx_description
1 polymer ?
#
loop_
_entity_poly.entity_id
_entity_poly.type
_entity_poly.pdbx_seq_one_letter_code
_entity_poly.pdbx_strand_id
1 'polypeptide(L)'
;MKMRAVALCAAIGATCVSCKNDQKDVPAEVVRPVVTMTVQARNAGRERSFAGAAKASLYTPLSFRVAGTIAELPAKVGLKVKSGDLVARLDVKDYELQWKQSQAQLAQADAQLVQAKADYERKRQLYEAKNVSKSELD
;
A
#
# COMPACT_ATOMS: atom_id res chain seq x y z
N MET A 1 -0.54 93.81 -27.26
CA MET A 1 -1.71 94.55 -26.74
C MET A 1 -1.40 95.02 -25.32
N LYS A 2 -1.08 96.32 -25.19
CA LYS A 2 -0.97 97.21 -23.99
C LYS A 2 -0.08 96.73 -22.81
N MET A 3 1.16 97.22 -22.67
CA MET A 3 1.65 98.52 -22.13
C MET A 3 1.50 98.71 -20.62
N ARG A 4 2.64 98.88 -19.93
CA ARG A 4 2.95 99.92 -18.90
C ARG A 4 4.46 99.86 -18.55
N ALA A 5 5.27 100.73 -19.18
CA ALA A 5 5.89 101.96 -18.62
C ALA A 5 7.14 101.64 -17.76
N VAL A 6 8.39 101.64 -18.27
CA VAL A 6 9.28 102.72 -18.77
C VAL A 6 9.49 103.89 -17.79
N ALA A 7 10.66 103.91 -17.16
CA ALA A 7 11.50 105.07 -16.80
C ALA A 7 12.66 104.55 -15.91
N LEU A 8 13.93 104.97 -15.98
CA LEU A 8 14.68 105.90 -16.82
C LEU A 8 16.14 105.82 -16.31
N CYS A 9 17.10 105.78 -17.24
CA CYS A 9 18.51 106.24 -17.20
C CYS A 9 19.31 106.21 -15.87
N ALA A 10 20.46 105.52 -15.90
CA ALA A 10 21.82 106.11 -15.90
C ALA A 10 22.45 106.05 -14.50
N ALA A 11 23.74 105.80 -14.25
CA ALA A 11 24.93 105.60 -15.06
C ALA A 11 26.00 105.01 -14.12
N ILE A 12 26.92 104.21 -14.68
CA ILE A 12 28.37 104.21 -14.42
C ILE A 12 28.84 104.04 -12.96
N GLY A 13 29.47 102.90 -12.69
CA GLY A 13 30.27 102.66 -11.50
C GLY A 13 31.13 101.41 -11.63
N ALA A 14 32.19 101.50 -12.42
CA ALA A 14 33.13 100.43 -12.69
C ALA A 14 34.01 100.08 -11.47
N THR A 15 34.41 98.80 -11.45
CA THR A 15 35.61 98.20 -10.83
C THR A 15 35.66 97.88 -9.33
N CYS A 16 36.01 96.59 -9.13
CA CYS A 16 36.75 95.98 -8.02
C CYS A 16 36.10 95.97 -6.63
N VAL A 17 35.89 94.77 -6.09
CA VAL A 17 36.74 94.20 -5.03
C VAL A 17 36.27 92.75 -4.79
N SER A 18 37.22 91.83 -4.91
CA SER A 18 37.12 90.44 -4.47
C SER A 18 37.14 90.40 -2.94
N CYS A 19 36.14 89.80 -2.31
CA CYS A 19 36.24 89.29 -0.95
C CYS A 19 35.51 87.94 -0.83
N LYS A 20 36.32 86.87 -0.75
CA LYS A 20 35.93 85.55 -0.26
C LYS A 20 35.44 85.68 1.18
N ASN A 21 34.32 85.04 1.49
CA ASN A 21 33.91 84.82 2.88
C ASN A 21 33.93 83.31 3.13
N ASP A 22 34.87 82.87 3.97
CA ASP A 22 35.07 81.48 4.38
C ASP A 22 33.93 81.05 5.32
N GLN A 23 32.96 80.33 4.75
CA GLN A 23 31.95 79.63 5.54
C GLN A 23 32.46 78.22 5.86
N LYS A 24 32.98 78.05 7.08
CA LYS A 24 33.24 76.72 7.65
C LYS A 24 31.90 76.07 7.98
N ASP A 25 31.33 75.38 7.00
CA ASP A 25 30.25 74.42 7.24
C ASP A 25 30.82 73.23 8.02
N VAL A 26 30.28 73.03 9.22
CA VAL A 26 30.46 71.79 9.99
C VAL A 26 29.90 70.65 9.13
N PRO A 27 30.68 69.59 8.81
CA PRO A 27 30.18 68.54 7.94
C PRO A 27 28.99 67.86 8.62
N ALA A 28 27.79 68.06 8.07
CA ALA A 28 26.64 67.22 8.41
C ALA A 28 27.03 65.77 8.12
N GLU A 29 26.95 64.92 9.14
CA GLU A 29 27.34 63.52 9.00
C GLU A 29 26.49 62.86 7.92
N VAL A 30 27.13 62.54 6.80
CA VAL A 30 26.45 62.01 5.60
C VAL A 30 26.04 60.58 5.92
N VAL A 31 24.82 60.40 6.42
CA VAL A 31 24.22 59.09 6.62
C VAL A 31 24.02 58.45 5.25
N ARG A 32 24.88 57.50 4.90
CA ARG A 32 24.83 56.79 3.62
C ARG A 32 23.75 55.71 3.70
N PRO A 33 22.62 55.84 2.97
CA PRO A 33 21.59 54.83 3.03
C PRO A 33 22.13 53.52 2.45
N VAL A 34 21.96 52.45 3.21
CA VAL A 34 22.27 51.09 2.78
C VAL A 34 20.96 50.37 2.49
N VAL A 35 20.90 49.72 1.33
CA VAL A 35 19.75 48.91 0.95
C VAL A 35 19.75 47.65 1.81
N THR A 36 18.75 47.50 2.66
CA THR A 36 18.55 46.29 3.48
C THR A 36 17.35 45.51 2.97
N MET A 37 17.37 44.20 3.20
CA MET A 37 16.20 43.36 3.02
C MET A 37 15.91 42.63 4.32
N THR A 38 14.63 42.52 4.68
CA THR A 38 14.21 41.78 5.86
C THR A 38 14.15 40.29 5.50
N VAL A 39 15.06 39.49 6.07
CA VAL A 39 15.09 38.05 5.82
C VAL A 39 14.00 37.38 6.66
N GLN A 40 12.99 36.83 5.99
CA GLN A 40 12.01 35.95 6.63
C GLN A 40 12.51 34.51 6.56
N ALA A 41 12.44 33.79 7.68
CA ALA A 41 12.72 32.37 7.74
C ALA A 41 11.65 31.62 6.90
N ARG A 42 11.94 31.40 5.62
CA ARG A 42 11.17 30.46 4.81
C ARG A 42 11.56 29.06 5.27
N ASN A 43 10.65 28.37 5.93
CA ASN A 43 10.70 26.92 6.07
C ASN A 43 10.50 26.29 4.69
N ALA A 44 11.52 26.36 3.85
CA ALA A 44 11.60 25.60 2.62
C ALA A 44 11.90 24.15 3.02
N GLY A 45 10.86 23.39 3.31
CA GLY A 45 10.97 21.95 3.48
C GLY A 45 11.69 21.38 2.27
N ARG A 46 12.84 20.75 2.48
CA ARG A 46 13.63 20.19 1.39
C ARG A 46 12.96 18.90 0.93
N GLU A 47 12.14 19.00 -0.11
CA GLU A 47 11.57 17.84 -0.77
C GLU A 47 12.69 17.03 -1.44
N ARG A 48 12.75 15.74 -1.15
CA ARG A 48 13.73 14.81 -1.72
C ARG A 48 12.97 13.71 -2.43
N SER A 49 13.22 13.53 -3.71
CA SER A 49 12.71 12.39 -4.47
C SER A 49 13.73 11.26 -4.45
N PHE A 50 13.24 10.04 -4.32
CA PHE A 50 14.03 8.82 -4.40
C PHE A 50 13.32 7.85 -5.33
N ALA A 51 14.09 7.04 -6.04
CA ALA A 51 13.51 5.93 -6.80
C ALA A 51 13.00 4.86 -5.84
N GLY A 52 11.75 4.44 -6.03
CA GLY A 52 11.12 3.37 -5.26
C GLY A 52 10.23 2.52 -6.16
N ALA A 53 10.10 1.24 -5.83
CA ALA A 53 9.20 0.33 -6.53
C ALA A 53 7.98 0.04 -5.65
N ALA A 54 6.78 0.31 -6.17
CA ALA A 54 5.55 -0.09 -5.51
C ALA A 54 5.28 -1.58 -5.77
N LYS A 55 4.84 -2.29 -4.73
CA LYS A 55 4.37 -3.67 -4.83
C LYS A 55 2.98 -3.76 -4.21
N ALA A 56 2.21 -4.77 -4.62
CA ALA A 56 0.91 -5.03 -4.01
C ALA A 56 1.10 -5.29 -2.50
N SER A 57 0.23 -4.70 -1.67
CA SER A 57 0.22 -4.95 -0.22
C SER A 57 -0.04 -6.42 0.11
N LEU A 58 -0.84 -7.09 -0.73
CA LEU A 58 -1.16 -8.50 -0.65
C LEU A 58 -0.83 -9.16 -1.99
N TYR A 59 0.06 -10.17 -1.94
CA TYR A 59 0.41 -11.00 -3.07
C TYR A 59 0.32 -12.47 -2.65
N THR A 60 -0.57 -13.22 -3.27
CA THR A 60 -0.77 -14.65 -2.98
C THR A 60 -0.37 -15.46 -4.20
N PRO A 61 0.76 -16.18 -4.18
CA PRO A 61 1.07 -17.12 -5.25
C PRO A 61 0.04 -18.24 -5.23
N LEU A 62 -0.56 -18.55 -6.39
CA LEU A 62 -1.48 -19.66 -6.53
C LEU A 62 -0.68 -20.96 -6.71
N SER A 63 -0.99 -21.96 -5.89
CA SER A 63 -0.43 -23.30 -5.99
C SER A 63 -1.51 -24.33 -5.70
N PHE A 64 -1.26 -25.56 -6.13
CA PHE A 64 -2.15 -26.68 -5.86
C PHE A 64 -1.75 -27.35 -4.54
N ARG A 65 -2.75 -27.77 -3.75
CA ARG A 65 -2.53 -28.52 -2.51
C ARG A 65 -2.06 -29.96 -2.76
N VAL A 66 -2.35 -30.48 -3.95
CA VAL A 66 -2.02 -31.84 -4.38
C VAL A 66 -1.25 -31.77 -5.69
N ALA A 67 -0.39 -32.76 -5.91
CA ALA A 67 0.29 -32.93 -7.18
C ALA A 67 -0.71 -33.45 -8.23
N GLY A 68 -0.57 -33.01 -9.48
CA GLY A 68 -1.44 -33.45 -10.56
C GLY A 68 -1.20 -32.66 -11.84
N THR A 69 -1.77 -33.17 -12.92
CA THR A 69 -1.72 -32.51 -14.24
C THR A 69 -2.91 -31.58 -14.39
N ILE A 70 -2.72 -30.42 -15.04
CA ILE A 70 -3.82 -29.50 -15.34
C ILE A 70 -4.66 -30.08 -16.48
N ALA A 71 -5.94 -30.32 -16.22
CA ALA A 71 -6.94 -30.73 -17.21
C ALA A 71 -7.53 -29.51 -17.94
N GLU A 72 -7.83 -28.43 -17.21
CA GLU A 72 -8.41 -27.20 -17.77
C GLU A 72 -7.80 -25.95 -17.13
N LEU A 73 -7.57 -24.92 -17.94
CA LEU A 73 -7.11 -23.60 -17.51
C LEU A 73 -8.00 -22.50 -18.10
N PRO A 74 -9.19 -22.26 -17.52
CA PRO A 74 -10.12 -21.25 -18.02
C PRO A 74 -9.64 -19.81 -17.74
N ALA A 75 -8.80 -19.59 -16.72
CA ALA A 75 -8.31 -18.26 -16.38
C ALA A 75 -7.34 -17.71 -17.43
N LYS A 76 -7.51 -16.43 -17.77
CA LYS A 76 -6.64 -15.69 -18.69
C LYS A 76 -5.86 -14.62 -17.95
N VAL A 77 -4.71 -14.25 -18.49
CA VAL A 77 -3.88 -13.16 -17.97
C VAL A 77 -4.70 -11.86 -17.96
N GLY A 78 -4.70 -11.16 -16.83
CA GLY A 78 -5.46 -9.91 -16.63
C GLY A 78 -6.92 -10.10 -16.22
N LEU A 79 -7.42 -11.34 -16.12
CA LEU A 79 -8.77 -11.62 -15.62
C LEU A 79 -8.85 -11.32 -14.12
N LYS A 80 -9.85 -10.54 -13.72
CA LYS A 80 -10.19 -10.34 -12.31
C LYS A 80 -10.97 -11.55 -11.81
N VAL A 81 -10.47 -12.20 -10.77
CA VAL A 81 -11.10 -13.35 -10.12
C VAL A 81 -11.54 -13.01 -8.70
N LYS A 82 -12.61 -13.63 -8.24
CA LYS A 82 -13.11 -13.57 -6.87
C LYS A 82 -12.78 -14.85 -6.13
N SER A 83 -12.95 -14.84 -4.81
CA SER A 83 -12.82 -16.05 -4.00
C SER A 83 -13.83 -17.09 -4.45
N GLY A 84 -13.35 -18.33 -4.69
CA GLY A 84 -14.17 -19.44 -5.17
C GLY A 84 -14.19 -19.61 -6.70
N ASP A 85 -13.65 -18.66 -7.47
CA ASP A 85 -13.60 -18.80 -8.92
C ASP A 85 -12.61 -19.89 -9.35
N LEU A 86 -13.00 -20.68 -10.35
CA LEU A 86 -12.15 -21.71 -10.92
C LEU A 86 -11.05 -21.08 -11.77
N VAL A 87 -9.82 -21.15 -11.28
CA VAL A 87 -8.64 -20.68 -12.03
C VAL A 87 -8.09 -21.80 -12.93
N ALA A 88 -7.95 -23.01 -12.38
CA ALA A 88 -7.46 -24.20 -13.06
C ALA A 88 -8.10 -25.45 -12.46
N ARG A 89 -8.35 -26.47 -13.28
CA ARG A 89 -8.83 -27.79 -12.86
C ARG A 89 -7.73 -28.82 -13.11
N LEU A 90 -7.45 -29.65 -12.11
CA LEU A 90 -6.53 -30.79 -12.23
C LEU A 90 -7.27 -32.02 -12.76
N ASP A 91 -6.55 -32.95 -13.39
CA ASP A 91 -7.07 -34.30 -13.63
C ASP A 91 -7.16 -35.05 -12.28
N VAL A 92 -8.36 -35.48 -11.92
CA VAL A 92 -8.69 -36.06 -10.61
C VAL A 92 -8.91 -37.56 -10.63
N LYS A 93 -8.73 -38.24 -11.77
CA LYS A 93 -9.08 -39.67 -11.93
C LYS A 93 -8.47 -40.58 -10.85
N ASP A 94 -7.18 -40.40 -10.56
CA ASP A 94 -6.48 -41.22 -9.56
C ASP A 94 -7.02 -40.96 -8.15
N TYR A 95 -7.32 -39.69 -7.83
CA TYR A 95 -7.91 -39.31 -6.56
C TYR A 95 -9.36 -39.79 -6.42
N GLU A 96 -10.14 -39.77 -7.50
CA GLU A 96 -11.49 -40.32 -7.52
C GLU A 96 -11.48 -41.83 -7.29
N LEU A 97 -10.53 -42.55 -7.90
CA LEU A 97 -10.37 -43.98 -7.68
C LEU A 97 -9.96 -44.29 -6.23
N GLN A 98 -9.01 -43.53 -5.68
CA GLN A 98 -8.61 -43.66 -4.28
C GLN A 98 -9.77 -43.37 -3.33
N TRP A 99 -10.55 -42.32 -3.59
CA TRP A 99 -11.73 -41.98 -2.81
C TRP A 99 -12.77 -43.10 -2.82
N LYS A 100 -13.07 -43.68 -4.00
CA LYS A 100 -13.97 -44.83 -4.13
C LYS A 100 -13.45 -46.06 -3.40
N GLN A 101 -12.14 -46.31 -3.44
CA GLN A 101 -11.52 -47.40 -2.70
C GLN A 101 -11.68 -47.23 -1.19
N SER A 102 -11.43 -46.03 -0.65
CA SER A 102 -11.64 -45.74 0.76
C SER A 102 -13.12 -45.85 1.16
N GLN A 103 -14.04 -45.44 0.29
CA GLN A 103 -15.48 -45.60 0.51
C GLN A 103 -15.89 -47.08 0.57
N ALA A 104 -15.33 -47.91 -0.32
CA ALA A 104 -15.57 -49.35 -0.30
C ALA A 104 -15.00 -50.02 0.96
N GLN A 105 -13.82 -49.59 1.42
CA GLN A 105 -13.23 -50.07 2.68
C GLN A 105 -14.09 -49.71 3.89
N LEU A 106 -14.67 -48.50 3.91
CA LEU A 106 -15.62 -48.09 4.95
C LEU A 106 -16.85 -48.99 4.94
N ALA A 107 -17.47 -49.20 3.78
CA ALA A 107 -18.63 -50.09 3.65
C ALA A 107 -18.33 -51.53 4.08
N GLN A 108 -17.13 -52.04 3.77
CA GLN A 108 -16.68 -53.35 4.21
C GLN A 108 -16.54 -53.41 5.75
N ALA A 109 -15.94 -52.39 6.36
CA ALA A 109 -15.80 -52.32 7.81
C ALA A 109 -17.16 -52.22 8.52
N ASP A 110 -18.10 -51.46 7.96
CA ASP A 110 -19.46 -51.37 8.47
C ASP A 110 -20.20 -52.72 8.38
N ALA A 111 -20.05 -53.44 7.26
CA ALA A 111 -20.61 -54.78 7.12
C ALA A 111 -20.00 -55.78 8.13
N GLN A 112 -18.69 -55.70 8.36
CA GLN A 112 -18.01 -56.51 9.38
C GLN A 112 -18.50 -56.18 10.79
N LEU A 113 -18.73 -54.90 11.09
CA LEU A 113 -19.29 -54.47 12.37
C LEU A 113 -20.70 -55.04 12.59
N VAL A 114 -21.56 -54.97 11.57
CA VAL A 114 -22.92 -55.52 11.63
C VAL A 114 -22.87 -57.04 11.85
N GLN A 115 -22.01 -57.73 11.10
CA GLN A 115 -21.83 -59.17 11.26
C GLN A 115 -21.33 -59.53 12.66
N ALA A 116 -20.30 -58.84 13.15
CA ALA A 116 -19.75 -59.07 14.48
C ALA A 116 -20.77 -58.81 15.59
N LYS A 117 -21.61 -57.78 15.45
CA LYS A 117 -22.73 -57.51 16.38
C LYS A 117 -23.76 -58.62 16.37
N ALA A 118 -24.19 -59.08 15.19
CA ALA A 118 -25.14 -60.18 15.08
C ALA A 118 -24.58 -61.50 15.64
N ASP A 119 -23.29 -61.75 15.43
CA ASP A 119 -22.58 -62.92 15.98
C ASP A 119 -22.48 -62.84 17.51
N TYR A 120 -22.18 -61.66 18.05
CA TYR A 120 -22.15 -61.40 19.48
C TYR A 120 -23.54 -61.59 20.12
N GLU A 121 -24.59 -61.02 19.53
CA GLU A 121 -25.97 -61.17 20.00
C GLU A 121 -26.42 -62.63 20.03
N ARG A 122 -26.09 -63.41 18.97
CA ARG A 122 -26.35 -64.86 18.95
C ARG A 122 -25.63 -65.59 20.07
N LYS A 123 -24.33 -65.37 20.22
CA LYS A 123 -23.51 -66.02 21.27
C LYS A 123 -24.04 -65.69 22.67
N ARG A 124 -24.45 -64.44 22.88
CA ARG A 124 -25.08 -64.01 24.13
C ARG A 124 -26.37 -64.78 24.43
N GLN A 125 -27.27 -64.91 23.46
CA GLN A 125 -28.52 -65.66 23.64
C GLN A 125 -28.24 -67.14 23.98
N LEU A 126 -27.27 -67.77 23.31
CA LEU A 126 -26.90 -69.16 23.59
C LEU A 126 -26.28 -69.32 24.99
N TYR A 127 -25.51 -68.34 25.46
CA TYR A 127 -24.91 -68.34 26.79
C TYR A 127 -26.00 -68.20 27.87
N GLU A 128 -26.96 -67.30 27.68
CA GLU A 128 -28.13 -67.15 28.56
C GLU A 128 -28.97 -68.44 28.62
N ALA A 129 -29.06 -69.18 27.49
CA ALA A 129 -29.68 -70.49 27.41
C ALA A 129 -28.83 -71.65 27.99
N LYS A 130 -27.65 -71.36 28.60
CA LYS A 130 -26.69 -72.32 29.18
C LYS A 130 -26.10 -73.34 28.20
N ASN A 131 -26.13 -73.06 26.90
CA ASN A 131 -25.68 -74.00 25.87
C ASN A 131 -24.22 -73.78 25.42
N VAL A 132 -23.54 -72.72 25.89
CA VAL A 132 -22.15 -72.39 25.52
C VAL A 132 -21.34 -71.88 26.71
N SER A 133 -20.02 -72.06 26.67
CA SER A 133 -19.08 -71.63 27.71
C SER A 133 -18.81 -70.11 27.66
N LYS A 134 -18.50 -69.50 28.82
CA LYS A 134 -18.15 -68.07 28.92
C LYS A 134 -16.97 -67.67 28.04
N SER A 135 -16.07 -68.61 27.73
CA SER A 135 -14.91 -68.43 26.84
C SER A 135 -15.25 -68.29 25.35
N GLU A 136 -16.49 -68.55 24.93
CA GLU A 136 -16.92 -68.37 23.53
C GLU A 136 -17.61 -67.02 23.30
N LEU A 137 -17.99 -66.33 24.37
CA LEU A 137 -18.64 -65.01 24.38
C LEU A 137 -17.61 -63.85 24.35
N ASP A 138 -16.46 -64.07 24.98
CA ASP A 138 -15.31 -63.15 25.12
C ASP A 138 -14.22 -63.51 24.11
#